data_AF-A0A6P7FS46-F1
#
_entry.id   AF-A0A6P7FS46-F1
#
_cell.length_a   1.000
_cell.length_b   1.000
_cell.length_c   1.000
_cell.angle_alpha   90.00
_cell.angle_beta   90.00
_cell.angle_gamma   90.00
#
_symmetry.space_group_name_H-M   'P 1'
#
loop_
_entity.id
_entity.type
_entity.pdbx_description
1 polymer ?
#
loop_
_entity_poly.entity_id
_entity_poly.type
_entity_poly.pdbx_seq_one_letter_code
_entity_poly.pdbx_strand_id
1 'polypeptide(L)'
;MAFVRLIFTAQRLQQSKKDLIEEKQDAIKYYTTSKRKFKFYHVHIRFRQKLKRLWRRIGYCCCCQKFCFNLKHEGSVENYVLKSIAGFFGGLILTYIFFMLFVLQLSFTFSSATILCSILGCVLVNGLAFSSKVRCVVLLTLPHFFSERGRQLLVAYALLLVISGPAKNTLNNLGILSESLACGQEQLKTVVRQIIEVIKKPFYALKDAIKKVIETVKKIIKQIKEILIKIKRIVMSIVRVIKSAFMFLAKIINICNKELGTPFERCSRVFDNAIADCNATLGSFFSWMCSVTYIVKAVCYVVKIFDFVCIIVDFIKDSIIGVVIRKIKGFVRHIRTMFYVRIKFSHSFSFETQSSKSISEISKAIVQEIKDRTKTVVAAFQIFTSTASLFFIFMIVKVIVYRYRFLTSDSFDNKFITEDFFKIDLRRAKNNRETVLPLNSREKKLYVKITD
;
A
#
# COMPACT_ATOMS: atom_id res chain seq x y z
N MET A 1 -78.68 -49.33 -26.22
CA MET A 1 -77.51 -48.64 -25.64
C MET A 1 -76.80 -47.71 -26.63
N ALA A 2 -76.44 -48.16 -27.85
CA ALA A 2 -75.70 -47.34 -28.82
C ALA A 2 -76.47 -46.14 -29.38
N PHE A 3 -77.78 -46.28 -29.65
CA PHE A 3 -78.61 -45.21 -30.22
C PHE A 3 -78.77 -44.00 -29.29
N VAL A 4 -78.95 -44.24 -27.98
CA VAL A 4 -79.06 -43.18 -26.98
C VAL A 4 -77.75 -42.40 -26.84
N ARG A 5 -76.59 -43.08 -26.89
CA ARG A 5 -75.28 -42.41 -26.91
C ARG A 5 -75.09 -41.55 -28.17
N LEU A 6 -75.58 -42.00 -29.33
CA LEU A 6 -75.53 -41.22 -30.56
C LEU A 6 -76.40 -39.97 -30.48
N ILE A 7 -77.59 -40.05 -29.89
CA ILE A 7 -78.47 -38.88 -29.66
C ILE A 7 -77.81 -37.86 -28.74
N PHE A 8 -77.25 -38.29 -27.60
CA PHE A 8 -76.54 -37.37 -26.71
C PHE A 8 -75.30 -36.75 -27.35
N THR A 9 -74.58 -37.52 -28.18
CA THR A 9 -73.42 -37.01 -28.91
C THR A 9 -73.84 -36.01 -29.99
N ALA A 10 -74.92 -36.29 -30.72
CA ALA A 10 -75.49 -35.38 -31.71
C ALA A 10 -76.00 -34.09 -31.07
N GLN A 11 -76.68 -34.16 -29.92
CA GLN A 11 -77.11 -32.98 -29.15
C GLN A 11 -75.91 -32.17 -28.65
N ARG A 12 -74.86 -32.84 -28.15
CA ARG A 12 -73.64 -32.16 -27.70
C ARG A 12 -72.93 -31.46 -28.86
N LEU A 13 -72.82 -32.10 -30.03
CA LEU A 13 -72.26 -31.49 -31.25
C LEU A 13 -73.12 -30.33 -31.76
N GLN A 14 -74.45 -30.44 -31.66
CA GLN A 14 -75.37 -29.39 -32.05
C GLN A 14 -75.30 -28.19 -31.10
N GLN A 15 -75.07 -28.43 -29.80
CA GLN A 15 -74.80 -27.39 -28.82
C GLN A 15 -73.45 -26.72 -29.11
N SER A 16 -72.38 -27.48 -29.30
CA SER A 16 -71.06 -26.92 -29.67
C SER A 16 -71.09 -26.15 -30.99
N LYS A 17 -71.92 -26.58 -31.96
CA LYS A 17 -72.14 -25.83 -33.21
C LYS A 17 -72.86 -24.50 -32.95
N LYS A 18 -73.87 -24.47 -32.07
CA LYS A 18 -74.55 -23.23 -31.66
C LYS A 18 -73.59 -22.29 -30.93
N ASP A 19 -72.83 -22.80 -29.98
CA ASP A 19 -71.84 -22.03 -29.22
C ASP A 19 -70.79 -21.42 -30.15
N LEU A 20 -70.31 -22.19 -31.16
CA LEU A 20 -69.37 -21.69 -32.18
C LEU A 20 -69.99 -20.59 -33.06
N ILE A 21 -71.26 -20.73 -33.44
CA ILE A 21 -71.99 -19.72 -34.22
C ILE A 21 -72.17 -18.44 -33.39
N GLU A 22 -72.49 -18.56 -32.10
CA GLU A 22 -72.66 -17.46 -31.17
C GLU A 22 -71.32 -16.75 -30.89
N GLU A 23 -70.23 -17.49 -30.68
CA GLU A 23 -68.87 -16.94 -30.53
C GLU A 23 -68.42 -16.21 -31.81
N LYS A 24 -68.78 -16.72 -33.00
CA LYS A 24 -68.54 -16.03 -34.28
C LYS A 24 -69.36 -14.75 -34.42
N GLN A 25 -70.64 -14.78 -34.04
CA GLN A 25 -71.50 -13.59 -34.05
C GLN A 25 -70.99 -12.55 -33.05
N ASP A 26 -70.56 -12.95 -31.86
CA ASP A 26 -69.99 -12.07 -30.85
C ASP A 26 -68.62 -11.54 -31.24
N ALA A 27 -67.78 -12.30 -31.95
CA ALA A 27 -66.54 -11.79 -32.53
C ALA A 27 -66.83 -10.72 -33.60
N ILE A 28 -67.85 -10.91 -34.44
CA ILE A 28 -68.31 -9.91 -35.43
C ILE A 28 -68.88 -8.68 -34.71
N LYS A 29 -69.67 -8.87 -33.64
CA LYS A 29 -70.24 -7.83 -32.79
C LYS A 29 -69.15 -7.08 -32.03
N TYR A 30 -68.11 -7.75 -31.56
CA TYR A 30 -66.95 -7.15 -30.91
C TYR A 30 -66.12 -6.35 -31.90
N TYR A 31 -66.00 -6.78 -33.16
CA TYR A 31 -65.31 -6.00 -34.20
C TYR A 31 -66.09 -4.71 -34.56
N THR A 32 -67.42 -4.81 -34.72
CA THR A 32 -68.29 -3.64 -34.95
C THR A 32 -68.44 -2.75 -33.71
N THR A 33 -68.41 -3.33 -32.51
CA THR A 33 -68.46 -2.61 -31.23
C THR A 33 -67.11 -2.07 -30.80
N SER A 34 -65.98 -2.65 -31.23
CA SER A 34 -64.63 -2.08 -31.07
C SER A 34 -64.53 -0.76 -31.83
N LYS A 35 -65.08 -0.70 -33.05
CA LYS A 35 -65.32 0.57 -33.78
C LYS A 35 -66.16 1.58 -32.99
N ARG A 36 -67.04 1.15 -32.07
CA ARG A 36 -67.86 2.00 -31.18
C ARG A 36 -67.25 2.25 -29.78
N LYS A 37 -66.45 1.35 -29.22
CA LYS A 37 -65.79 1.51 -27.90
C LYS A 37 -64.56 2.43 -27.99
N PHE A 38 -64.00 2.63 -29.19
CA PHE A 38 -63.09 3.73 -29.47
C PHE A 38 -63.70 5.12 -29.21
N LYS A 39 -65.04 5.27 -29.10
CA LYS A 39 -65.72 6.54 -28.85
C LYS A 39 -65.67 7.03 -27.38
N PHE A 40 -65.35 6.17 -26.42
CA PHE A 40 -65.26 6.54 -24.99
C PHE A 40 -63.85 6.45 -24.39
N TYR A 41 -62.90 5.86 -25.11
CA TYR A 41 -61.47 6.18 -24.98
C TYR A 41 -61.23 7.52 -25.72
N HIS A 42 -61.91 8.61 -25.35
CA HIS A 42 -61.76 9.91 -26.03
C HIS A 42 -61.10 10.98 -25.17
N VAL A 43 -61.06 10.86 -23.84
CA VAL A 43 -60.46 11.88 -22.96
C VAL A 43 -58.96 11.62 -22.76
N HIS A 44 -58.59 10.40 -22.37
CA HIS A 44 -57.18 10.01 -22.23
C HIS A 44 -56.47 9.90 -23.61
N ILE A 45 -57.19 9.46 -24.64
CA ILE A 45 -56.74 9.58 -26.04
C ILE A 45 -56.76 11.04 -26.51
N ARG A 46 -57.63 11.97 -26.07
CA ARG A 46 -57.50 13.39 -26.46
C ARG A 46 -56.24 14.01 -25.92
N PHE A 47 -55.79 13.65 -24.71
CA PHE A 47 -54.54 14.15 -24.15
C PHE A 47 -53.33 13.48 -24.81
N ARG A 48 -53.35 12.15 -24.98
CA ARG A 48 -52.30 11.39 -25.69
C ARG A 48 -52.29 11.64 -27.20
N GLN A 49 -53.43 12.01 -27.81
CA GLN A 49 -53.56 12.51 -29.18
C GLN A 49 -53.28 14.00 -29.26
N LYS A 50 -53.46 14.83 -28.23
CA LYS A 50 -52.93 16.20 -28.21
C LYS A 50 -51.41 16.16 -28.14
N LEU A 51 -50.84 15.28 -27.31
CA LEU A 51 -49.39 15.03 -27.25
C LEU A 51 -48.88 14.38 -28.55
N LYS A 52 -49.55 13.34 -29.08
CA LYS A 52 -49.26 12.80 -30.42
C LYS A 52 -49.58 13.79 -31.54
N ARG A 53 -50.49 14.76 -31.40
CA ARG A 53 -50.76 15.84 -32.39
C ARG A 53 -49.75 16.97 -32.28
N LEU A 54 -49.18 17.21 -31.10
CA LEU A 54 -48.05 18.10 -30.87
C LEU A 54 -46.76 17.46 -31.41
N TRP A 55 -46.52 16.18 -31.11
CA TRP A 55 -45.45 15.36 -31.70
C TRP A 55 -45.67 15.07 -33.19
N ARG A 56 -46.92 15.01 -33.67
CA ARG A 56 -47.24 15.04 -35.11
C ARG A 56 -47.06 16.45 -35.67
N ARG A 57 -47.26 17.54 -34.94
CA ARG A 57 -46.95 18.89 -35.46
C ARG A 57 -45.45 19.16 -35.51
N ILE A 58 -44.68 18.57 -34.60
CA ILE A 58 -43.22 18.68 -34.52
C ILE A 58 -42.54 17.62 -35.43
N GLY A 59 -43.17 16.46 -35.67
CA GLY A 59 -42.64 15.35 -36.46
C GLY A 59 -43.42 14.99 -37.74
N TYR A 60 -44.53 15.65 -38.06
CA TYR A 60 -45.30 15.48 -39.30
C TYR A 60 -45.38 16.83 -40.02
N CYS A 61 -44.35 17.09 -40.81
CA CYS A 61 -44.63 17.67 -42.11
C CYS A 61 -45.44 16.62 -42.90
N CYS A 62 -46.51 17.02 -43.61
CA CYS A 62 -47.25 16.09 -44.49
C CYS A 62 -46.29 15.39 -45.48
N CYS A 63 -45.19 16.09 -45.85
CA CYS A 63 -44.07 15.53 -46.59
C CYS A 63 -43.38 14.37 -45.86
N CYS A 64 -43.16 14.40 -44.55
CA CYS A 64 -42.48 13.32 -43.81
C CYS A 64 -43.29 12.02 -43.80
N GLN A 65 -44.63 12.11 -43.67
CA GLN A 65 -45.47 10.92 -43.69
C GLN A 65 -45.58 10.31 -45.09
N LYS A 66 -45.72 11.16 -46.12
CA LYS A 66 -45.69 10.74 -47.53
C LYS A 66 -44.32 10.17 -47.90
N PHE A 67 -43.24 10.79 -47.43
CA PHE A 67 -41.86 10.33 -47.57
C PHE A 67 -41.64 8.95 -46.92
N CYS A 68 -42.06 8.76 -45.66
CA CYS A 68 -41.96 7.47 -44.98
C CYS A 68 -42.84 6.39 -45.63
N PHE A 69 -44.01 6.75 -46.15
CA PHE A 69 -44.88 5.84 -46.89
C PHE A 69 -44.24 5.38 -48.21
N ASN A 70 -43.70 6.33 -48.98
CA ASN A 70 -42.98 6.09 -50.24
C ASN A 70 -41.69 5.28 -50.05
N LEU A 71 -41.00 5.46 -48.92
CA LEU A 71 -39.85 4.64 -48.55
C LEU A 71 -40.22 3.18 -48.21
N LYS A 72 -41.43 2.93 -47.69
CA LYS A 72 -41.88 1.58 -47.31
C LYS A 72 -42.48 0.79 -48.47
N HIS A 73 -43.16 1.43 -49.42
CA HIS A 73 -43.87 0.74 -50.51
C HIS A 73 -43.01 0.62 -51.77
N GLU A 74 -43.15 -0.48 -52.51
CA GLU A 74 -42.52 -0.68 -53.82
C GLU A 74 -43.55 -0.43 -54.94
N GLY A 75 -43.10 0.03 -56.12
CA GLY A 75 -43.95 0.06 -57.32
C GLY A 75 -43.91 1.32 -58.20
N SER A 76 -43.51 2.50 -57.69
CA SER A 76 -43.40 3.73 -58.49
C SER A 76 -41.95 4.18 -58.68
N VAL A 77 -41.68 4.86 -59.80
CA VAL A 77 -40.36 5.45 -60.11
C VAL A 77 -39.95 6.46 -59.03
N GLU A 78 -40.91 7.27 -58.55
CA GLU A 78 -40.69 8.20 -57.44
C GLU A 78 -40.20 7.51 -56.17
N ASN A 79 -40.80 6.37 -55.81
CA ASN A 79 -40.39 5.60 -54.63
C ASN A 79 -39.00 4.98 -54.82
N TYR A 80 -38.66 4.52 -56.03
CA TYR A 80 -37.33 4.01 -56.33
C TYR A 80 -36.27 5.11 -56.19
N VAL A 81 -36.47 6.25 -56.86
CA VAL A 81 -35.56 7.42 -56.80
C VAL A 81 -35.38 7.90 -55.36
N LEU A 82 -36.47 8.01 -54.60
CA LEU A 82 -36.41 8.44 -53.20
C LEU A 82 -35.58 7.49 -52.34
N LYS A 83 -35.78 6.17 -52.48
CA LYS A 83 -35.00 5.18 -51.73
C LYS A 83 -33.55 5.14 -52.20
N SER A 84 -33.26 5.42 -53.46
CA SER A 84 -31.89 5.50 -53.99
C SER A 84 -31.15 6.73 -53.45
N ILE A 85 -31.79 7.89 -53.41
CA ILE A 85 -31.24 9.10 -52.78
C ILE A 85 -30.99 8.86 -51.29
N ALA A 86 -31.97 8.31 -50.57
CA ALA A 86 -31.82 7.97 -49.15
C ALA A 86 -30.71 6.93 -48.91
N GLY A 87 -30.61 5.93 -49.79
CA GLY A 87 -29.56 4.93 -49.76
C GLY A 87 -28.17 5.51 -50.03
N PHE A 88 -28.04 6.43 -50.98
CA PHE A 88 -26.79 7.13 -51.29
C PHE A 88 -26.28 7.92 -50.08
N PHE A 89 -27.12 8.77 -49.49
CA PHE A 89 -26.76 9.53 -48.28
C PHE A 89 -26.49 8.60 -47.09
N GLY A 90 -27.29 7.54 -46.93
CA GLY A 90 -27.07 6.52 -45.91
C GLY A 90 -25.71 5.81 -46.08
N GLY A 91 -25.31 5.52 -47.32
CA GLY A 91 -24.01 4.95 -47.64
C GLY A 91 -22.85 5.90 -47.35
N LEU A 92 -22.99 7.19 -47.66
CA LEU A 92 -21.98 8.20 -47.31
C LEU A 92 -21.81 8.32 -45.79
N ILE A 93 -22.90 8.42 -45.05
CA ILE A 93 -22.87 8.48 -43.58
C ILE A 93 -22.22 7.22 -43.00
N LEU A 94 -22.60 6.04 -43.49
CA LEU A 94 -22.05 4.77 -43.02
C LEU A 94 -20.54 4.66 -43.32
N THR A 95 -20.11 5.11 -44.49
CA THR A 95 -18.69 5.17 -44.88
C THR A 95 -17.91 6.10 -43.97
N TYR A 96 -18.46 7.28 -43.66
CA TYR A 96 -17.85 8.21 -42.71
C TYR A 96 -17.73 7.60 -41.30
N ILE A 97 -18.77 6.90 -40.83
CA ILE A 97 -18.71 6.18 -39.55
C ILE A 97 -17.58 5.13 -39.57
N PHE A 98 -17.46 4.33 -40.63
CA PHE A 98 -16.35 3.37 -40.76
C PHE A 98 -14.98 4.03 -40.81
N PHE A 99 -14.85 5.17 -41.50
CA PHE A 99 -13.61 5.94 -41.53
C PHE A 99 -13.21 6.43 -40.14
N MET A 100 -14.14 7.00 -39.40
CA MET A 100 -13.90 7.42 -38.02
C MET A 100 -13.53 6.24 -37.12
N LEU A 101 -14.16 5.07 -37.29
CA LEU A 101 -13.79 3.85 -36.58
C LEU A 101 -12.37 3.38 -36.94
N PHE A 102 -11.97 3.37 -38.20
CA PHE A 102 -10.64 2.92 -38.61
C PHE A 102 -9.52 3.84 -38.08
N VAL A 103 -9.73 5.15 -38.14
CA VAL A 103 -8.76 6.14 -37.68
C VAL A 103 -8.68 6.21 -36.16
N LEU A 104 -9.83 6.37 -35.48
CA LEU A 104 -9.86 6.58 -34.04
C LEU A 104 -9.67 5.29 -33.24
N GLN A 105 -10.22 4.17 -33.72
CA GLN A 105 -10.27 2.94 -32.92
C GLN A 105 -9.25 1.89 -33.32
N LEU A 106 -9.08 1.64 -34.62
CA LEU A 106 -8.08 0.67 -35.09
C LEU A 106 -6.68 1.28 -35.21
N SER A 107 -6.53 2.59 -34.97
CA SER A 107 -5.27 3.33 -35.09
C SER A 107 -4.56 3.08 -36.42
N PHE A 108 -5.35 2.86 -37.49
CA PHE A 108 -4.80 2.74 -38.83
C PHE A 108 -4.19 4.06 -39.27
N THR A 109 -3.12 3.98 -40.04
CA THR A 109 -2.53 5.18 -40.65
C THR A 109 -3.58 5.85 -41.54
N PHE A 110 -3.56 7.18 -41.58
CA PHE A 110 -4.54 7.95 -42.37
C PHE A 110 -4.62 7.46 -43.83
N SER A 111 -3.47 7.13 -44.42
CA SER A 111 -3.40 6.59 -45.79
C SER A 111 -4.09 5.24 -45.95
N SER A 112 -3.85 4.28 -45.05
CA SER A 112 -4.48 2.95 -45.13
C SER A 112 -5.99 3.01 -44.88
N ALA A 113 -6.42 3.82 -43.90
CA ALA A 113 -7.84 4.04 -43.61
C ALA A 113 -8.57 4.66 -44.81
N THR A 114 -7.95 5.64 -45.49
CA THR A 114 -8.53 6.31 -46.66
C THR A 114 -8.67 5.37 -47.86
N ILE A 115 -7.68 4.52 -48.13
CA ILE A 115 -7.74 3.53 -49.23
C ILE A 115 -8.85 2.52 -48.96
N LEU A 116 -8.90 1.93 -47.76
CA LEU A 116 -9.92 0.95 -47.39
C LEU A 116 -11.33 1.55 -47.40
N CYS A 117 -11.51 2.76 -46.86
CA CYS A 117 -12.81 3.43 -46.87
C CYS A 117 -13.24 3.91 -48.25
N SER A 118 -12.31 4.25 -49.14
CA SER A 118 -12.64 4.55 -50.53
C SER A 118 -13.22 3.32 -51.24
N ILE A 119 -12.58 2.15 -51.08
CA ILE A 119 -13.06 0.89 -51.67
C ILE A 119 -14.40 0.48 -51.06
N LEU A 120 -14.48 0.40 -49.73
CA LEU A 120 -15.70 0.02 -49.02
C LEU A 120 -16.83 1.04 -49.25
N GLY A 121 -16.50 2.32 -49.30
CA GLY A 121 -17.43 3.40 -49.54
C GLY A 121 -18.05 3.34 -50.93
N CYS A 122 -17.24 3.09 -51.96
CA CYS A 122 -17.75 2.83 -53.31
C CYS A 122 -18.75 1.67 -53.32
N VAL A 123 -18.45 0.56 -52.64
CA VAL A 123 -19.37 -0.59 -52.57
C VAL A 123 -20.65 -0.26 -51.79
N LEU A 124 -20.53 0.40 -50.63
CA LEU A 124 -21.66 0.71 -49.76
C LEU A 124 -22.58 1.77 -50.38
N VAL A 125 -22.02 2.86 -50.92
CA VAL A 125 -22.78 3.95 -51.53
C VAL A 125 -23.55 3.46 -52.75
N ASN A 126 -22.88 2.78 -53.69
CA ASN A 126 -23.55 2.25 -54.88
C ASN A 126 -24.51 1.10 -54.51
N GLY A 127 -24.13 0.23 -53.58
CA GLY A 127 -24.96 -0.87 -53.12
C GLY A 127 -26.24 -0.40 -52.44
N LEU A 128 -26.17 0.58 -51.55
CA LEU A 128 -27.33 1.16 -50.88
C LEU A 128 -28.17 2.03 -51.81
N ALA A 129 -27.57 2.70 -52.80
CA ALA A 129 -28.32 3.50 -53.78
C ALA A 129 -29.12 2.62 -54.74
N PHE A 130 -28.52 1.59 -55.34
CA PHE A 130 -29.12 0.88 -56.48
C PHE A 130 -29.64 -0.53 -56.14
N SER A 131 -29.08 -1.22 -55.14
CA SER A 131 -29.45 -2.62 -54.87
C SER A 131 -30.48 -2.75 -53.74
N SER A 132 -31.66 -3.31 -54.03
CA SER A 132 -32.65 -3.67 -52.99
C SER A 132 -32.13 -4.76 -52.05
N LYS A 133 -31.33 -5.70 -52.58
CA LYS A 133 -30.73 -6.78 -51.79
C LYS A 133 -29.74 -6.24 -50.75
N VAL A 134 -28.84 -5.35 -51.17
CA VAL A 134 -27.85 -4.73 -50.25
C VAL A 134 -28.54 -3.86 -49.21
N ARG A 135 -29.51 -3.02 -49.62
CA ARG A 135 -30.34 -2.24 -48.69
C ARG A 135 -31.00 -3.11 -47.62
N CYS A 136 -31.62 -4.22 -48.03
CA CYS A 136 -32.27 -5.15 -47.10
C CYS A 136 -31.27 -5.75 -46.10
N VAL A 137 -30.10 -6.22 -46.56
CA VAL A 137 -29.07 -6.78 -45.68
C VAL A 137 -28.55 -5.72 -44.69
N VAL A 138 -28.21 -4.51 -45.15
CA VAL A 138 -27.71 -3.43 -44.28
C VAL A 138 -28.77 -2.95 -43.29
N LEU A 139 -30.05 -2.88 -43.68
CA LEU A 139 -31.11 -2.50 -42.75
C LEU A 139 -31.41 -3.60 -41.72
N LEU A 140 -31.23 -4.88 -42.09
CA LEU A 140 -31.38 -6.01 -41.17
C LEU A 140 -30.18 -6.17 -40.23
N THR A 141 -28.99 -5.68 -40.58
CA THR A 141 -27.86 -5.70 -39.63
C THR A 141 -28.10 -4.74 -38.46
N LEU A 142 -28.73 -3.58 -38.66
CA LEU A 142 -29.02 -2.62 -37.58
C LEU A 142 -29.71 -3.25 -36.34
N PRO A 143 -30.86 -3.93 -36.43
CA PRO A 143 -31.49 -4.55 -35.26
C PRO A 143 -30.66 -5.72 -34.69
N HIS A 144 -29.85 -6.40 -35.50
CA HIS A 144 -28.95 -7.44 -35.01
C HIS A 144 -27.82 -6.88 -34.13
N PHE A 145 -27.36 -5.64 -34.34
CA PHE A 145 -26.40 -4.99 -33.44
C PHE A 145 -26.98 -4.74 -32.04
N PHE A 146 -28.29 -4.52 -31.96
CA PHE A 146 -29.00 -4.31 -30.69
C PHE A 146 -29.63 -5.59 -30.12
N SER A 147 -29.36 -6.75 -30.74
CA SER A 147 -29.75 -8.04 -30.19
C SER A 147 -29.03 -8.33 -28.87
N GLU A 148 -29.48 -9.34 -28.11
CA GLU A 148 -28.83 -9.73 -26.84
C GLU A 148 -27.32 -10.00 -27.01
N ARG A 149 -26.95 -10.71 -28.08
CA ARG A 149 -25.54 -10.98 -28.45
C ARG A 149 -24.81 -9.71 -28.89
N GLY A 150 -25.49 -8.84 -29.66
CA GLY A 150 -24.92 -7.57 -30.11
C GLY A 150 -24.66 -6.58 -28.97
N ARG A 151 -25.53 -6.54 -27.95
CA ARG A 151 -25.34 -5.74 -26.74
C ARG A 151 -24.10 -6.16 -25.95
N GLN A 152 -23.86 -7.46 -25.82
CA GLN A 152 -22.64 -7.97 -25.17
C GLN A 152 -21.37 -7.48 -25.91
N LEU A 153 -21.40 -7.51 -27.25
CA LEU A 153 -20.32 -6.99 -28.08
C LEU A 153 -20.14 -5.47 -27.90
N LEU A 154 -21.22 -4.70 -27.87
CA LEU A 154 -21.16 -3.25 -27.66
C LEU A 154 -20.58 -2.88 -26.30
N VAL A 155 -20.94 -3.62 -25.24
CA VAL A 155 -20.35 -3.43 -23.90
C VAL A 155 -18.86 -3.77 -23.90
N ALA A 156 -18.47 -4.87 -24.54
CA ALA A 156 -17.06 -5.23 -24.64
C ALA A 156 -16.25 -4.22 -25.48
N TYR A 157 -16.86 -3.66 -26.53
CA TYR A 157 -16.30 -2.57 -27.32
C TYR A 157 -16.16 -1.27 -26.50
N ALA A 158 -17.13 -0.95 -25.64
CA ALA A 158 -17.04 0.19 -24.72
C ALA A 158 -15.90 0.01 -23.68
N LEU A 159 -15.74 -1.20 -23.14
CA LEU A 159 -14.59 -1.55 -22.28
C LEU A 159 -13.26 -1.37 -23.01
N LEU A 160 -13.19 -1.76 -24.28
CA LEU A 160 -12.01 -1.57 -25.11
C LEU A 160 -11.68 -0.08 -25.28
N LEU A 161 -12.67 0.77 -25.55
CA LEU A 161 -12.49 2.23 -25.66
C LEU A 161 -11.93 2.85 -24.37
N VAL A 162 -12.46 2.44 -23.22
CA VAL A 162 -12.00 2.94 -21.91
C VAL A 162 -10.54 2.58 -21.66
N ILE A 163 -10.11 1.40 -22.09
CA ILE A 163 -8.77 0.91 -21.84
C ILE A 163 -7.74 1.48 -22.84
N SER A 164 -8.09 1.54 -24.12
CA SER A 164 -7.19 2.05 -25.16
C SER A 164 -6.93 3.56 -25.06
N GLY A 165 -7.91 4.34 -24.57
CA GLY A 165 -7.79 5.78 -24.36
C GLY A 165 -7.56 6.17 -22.89
N PRO A 166 -8.62 6.39 -22.10
CA PRO A 166 -8.51 6.90 -20.72
C PRO A 166 -7.57 6.11 -19.80
N ALA A 167 -7.60 4.77 -19.83
CA ALA A 167 -6.72 3.98 -18.96
C ALA A 167 -5.25 4.14 -19.35
N LYS A 168 -4.93 4.17 -20.66
CA LYS A 168 -3.58 4.46 -21.15
C LYS A 168 -3.10 5.84 -20.70
N ASN A 169 -3.97 6.85 -20.74
CA ASN A 169 -3.66 8.18 -20.23
C ASN A 169 -3.42 8.17 -18.72
N THR A 170 -4.25 7.44 -17.97
CA THR A 170 -4.11 7.28 -16.52
C THR A 170 -2.78 6.61 -16.16
N LEU A 171 -2.37 5.58 -16.91
CA LEU A 171 -1.09 4.91 -16.74
C LEU A 171 0.10 5.83 -17.03
N ASN A 172 -0.02 6.71 -18.03
CA ASN A 172 0.98 7.73 -18.29
C ASN A 172 1.08 8.74 -17.13
N ASN A 173 -0.07 9.22 -16.63
CA ASN A 173 -0.13 10.11 -15.47
C ASN A 173 0.44 9.46 -14.21
N LEU A 174 0.19 8.17 -14.00
CA LEU A 174 0.82 7.41 -12.91
C LEU A 174 2.34 7.35 -13.04
N GLY A 175 2.85 7.25 -14.27
CA GLY A 175 4.29 7.35 -14.53
C GLY A 175 4.88 8.71 -14.10
N ILE A 176 4.25 9.79 -14.56
CA ILE A 176 4.64 11.16 -14.20
C ILE A 176 4.51 11.40 -12.69
N LEU A 177 3.46 10.87 -12.06
CA LEU A 177 3.25 10.93 -10.61
C LEU A 177 4.37 10.22 -9.86
N SER A 178 4.78 9.03 -10.33
CA SER A 178 5.86 8.27 -9.73
C SER A 178 7.20 9.02 -9.83
N GLU A 179 7.47 9.68 -10.96
CA GLU A 179 8.66 10.54 -11.12
C GLU A 179 8.60 11.79 -10.23
N SER A 180 7.43 12.41 -10.11
CA SER A 180 7.20 13.57 -9.24
C SER A 180 7.41 13.22 -7.77
N LEU A 181 6.93 12.04 -7.35
CA LEU A 181 7.14 11.52 -5.99
C LEU A 181 8.61 11.25 -5.71
N ALA A 182 9.35 10.72 -6.69
CA ALA A 182 10.80 10.56 -6.57
C ALA A 182 11.50 11.92 -6.36
N CYS A 183 11.15 12.94 -7.15
CA CYS A 183 11.67 14.30 -6.96
C CYS A 183 11.36 14.85 -5.56
N GLY A 184 10.11 14.70 -5.09
CA GLY A 184 9.69 15.15 -3.77
C GLY A 184 10.45 14.45 -2.63
N GLN A 185 10.73 13.15 -2.77
CA GLN A 185 11.55 12.41 -1.81
C GLN A 185 13.03 12.84 -1.83
N GLU A 186 13.60 13.16 -3.00
CA GLU A 186 14.96 13.68 -3.14
C GLU A 186 15.11 15.06 -2.45
N GLN A 187 14.09 15.92 -2.61
CA GLN A 187 14.00 17.21 -1.93
C GLN A 187 13.88 17.01 -0.41
N LEU A 188 13.00 16.11 0.04
CA LEU A 188 12.83 15.80 1.46
C LEU A 188 14.14 15.30 2.09
N LYS A 189 14.87 14.42 1.39
CA LYS A 189 16.20 13.95 1.82
C LYS A 189 17.19 15.10 2.00
N THR A 190 17.15 16.08 1.11
CA THR A 190 18.01 17.27 1.20
C THR A 190 17.64 18.13 2.41
N VAL A 191 16.35 18.38 2.63
CA VAL A 191 15.85 19.14 3.79
C VAL A 191 16.20 18.44 5.11
N VAL A 192 15.99 17.13 5.20
CA VAL A 192 16.33 16.34 6.40
C VAL A 192 17.82 16.42 6.71
N ARG A 193 18.69 16.34 5.70
CA ARG A 193 20.15 16.52 5.89
C ARG A 193 20.49 17.90 6.46
N GLN A 194 19.90 18.96 5.93
CA GLN A 194 20.11 20.32 6.44
C GLN A 194 19.65 20.45 7.91
N ILE A 195 18.49 19.90 8.26
CA ILE A 195 17.99 19.91 9.64
C ILE A 195 18.96 19.16 10.57
N ILE A 196 19.45 17.99 10.16
CA ILE A 196 20.43 17.21 10.94
C ILE A 196 21.73 18.02 11.15
N GLU A 197 22.22 18.72 10.14
CA GLU A 197 23.40 19.58 10.27
C GLU A 197 23.17 20.73 11.26
N VAL A 198 22.00 21.36 11.21
CA VAL A 198 21.62 22.42 12.17
C VAL A 198 21.55 21.87 13.59
N ILE A 199 20.95 20.68 13.79
CA ILE A 199 20.87 20.02 15.11
C ILE A 199 22.26 19.67 15.65
N LYS A 200 23.23 19.32 14.80
CA LYS A 200 24.61 19.00 15.24
C LYS A 200 25.38 20.20 15.78
N LYS A 201 25.11 21.43 15.30
CA LYS A 201 25.83 22.64 15.72
C LYS A 201 25.85 22.87 17.25
N PRO A 202 24.72 22.85 17.98
CA PRO A 202 24.74 23.03 19.44
C PRO A 202 25.51 21.92 20.18
N PHE A 203 25.50 20.68 19.68
CA PHE A 203 26.28 19.59 20.28
C PHE A 203 27.79 19.83 20.16
N TYR A 204 28.26 20.38 19.04
CA TYR A 204 29.68 20.77 18.90
C TYR A 204 30.05 21.90 19.86
N ALA A 205 29.21 22.93 19.97
CA ALA A 205 29.44 24.02 20.92
C ALA A 205 29.47 23.53 22.37
N LEU A 206 28.55 22.63 22.75
CA LEU A 206 28.51 22.03 24.08
C LEU A 206 29.75 21.17 24.37
N LYS A 207 30.18 20.35 23.39
CA LYS A 207 31.41 19.56 23.50
C LYS A 207 32.63 20.45 23.75
N ASP A 208 32.74 21.55 23.03
CA ASP A 208 33.84 22.50 23.18
C ASP A 208 33.81 23.24 24.52
N ALA A 209 32.62 23.63 25.00
CA ALA A 209 32.44 24.19 26.33
C ALA A 209 32.88 23.21 27.43
N ILE A 210 32.43 21.95 27.36
CA ILE A 210 32.83 20.91 28.33
C ILE A 210 34.34 20.64 28.23
N LYS A 211 34.91 20.63 27.01
CA LYS A 211 36.36 20.46 26.84
C LYS A 211 37.15 21.56 27.54
N LYS A 212 36.73 22.83 27.42
CA LYS A 212 37.33 23.95 28.17
C LYS A 212 37.25 23.73 29.68
N VAL A 213 36.09 23.32 30.20
CA VAL A 213 35.93 23.02 31.64
C VAL A 213 36.89 21.91 32.07
N ILE A 214 37.00 20.81 31.31
CA ILE A 214 37.93 19.71 31.61
C ILE A 214 39.38 20.19 31.64
N GLU A 215 39.79 21.06 30.71
CA GLU A 215 41.13 21.63 30.69
C GLU A 215 41.41 22.50 31.93
N THR A 216 40.44 23.30 32.37
CA THR A 216 40.55 24.06 33.63
C THR A 216 40.66 23.15 34.84
N VAL A 217 39.82 22.11 34.94
CA VAL A 217 39.85 21.13 36.04
C VAL A 217 41.19 20.36 36.05
N LYS A 218 41.72 19.98 34.89
CA LYS A 218 43.06 19.35 34.79
C LYS A 218 44.17 20.26 35.31
N LYS A 219 44.11 21.57 35.04
CA LYS A 219 45.08 22.53 35.59
C LYS A 219 45.01 22.58 37.12
N ILE A 220 43.80 22.66 37.68
CA ILE A 220 43.58 22.67 39.13
C ILE A 220 44.10 21.37 39.77
N ILE A 221 43.77 20.21 39.21
CA ILE A 221 44.26 18.91 39.70
C ILE A 221 45.79 18.84 39.66
N LYS A 222 46.43 19.40 38.63
CA LYS A 222 47.90 19.45 38.54
C LYS A 222 48.50 20.29 39.68
N GLN A 223 47.92 21.45 39.97
CA GLN A 223 48.35 22.30 41.09
C GLN A 223 48.20 21.58 42.44
N ILE A 224 47.04 20.97 42.69
CA ILE A 224 46.79 20.19 43.92
C ILE A 224 47.81 19.05 44.07
N LYS A 225 48.08 18.33 42.98
CA LYS A 225 49.07 17.24 42.97
C LYS A 225 50.47 17.73 43.30
N GLU A 226 50.88 18.88 42.76
CA GLU A 226 52.19 19.49 43.07
C GLU A 226 52.29 19.87 44.56
N ILE A 227 51.25 20.48 45.14
CA ILE A 227 51.19 20.82 46.57
C ILE A 227 51.30 19.55 47.43
N LEU A 228 50.52 18.51 47.12
CA LEU A 228 50.55 17.27 47.89
C LEU A 228 51.87 16.51 47.77
N ILE A 229 52.55 16.58 46.62
CA ILE A 229 53.90 16.03 46.47
C ILE A 229 54.89 16.81 47.35
N LYS A 230 54.79 18.14 47.41
CA LYS A 230 55.61 18.96 48.32
C LYS A 230 55.38 18.57 49.78
N ILE A 231 54.12 18.48 50.21
CA ILE A 231 53.76 18.05 51.57
C ILE A 231 54.35 16.67 51.87
N LYS A 232 54.18 15.69 50.96
CA LYS A 232 54.78 14.35 51.11
C LYS A 232 56.29 14.43 51.31
N ARG A 233 57.01 15.24 50.53
CA ARG A 233 58.47 15.38 50.66
C ARG A 233 58.86 15.92 52.03
N ILE A 234 58.15 16.95 52.50
CA ILE A 234 58.37 17.56 53.82
C ILE A 234 58.15 16.51 54.91
N VAL A 235 56.99 15.86 54.93
CA VAL A 235 56.66 14.83 55.94
C VAL A 235 57.66 13.68 55.90
N MET A 236 58.03 13.19 54.71
CA MET A 236 59.06 12.15 54.57
C MET A 236 60.45 12.62 54.99
N SER A 237 60.75 13.92 54.92
CA SER A 237 61.99 14.48 55.45
C SER A 237 61.99 14.44 56.97
N ILE A 238 60.90 14.92 57.60
CA ILE A 238 60.73 14.89 59.06
C ILE A 238 60.85 13.45 59.58
N VAL A 239 60.13 12.52 58.96
CA VAL A 239 60.20 11.09 59.34
C VAL A 239 61.62 10.53 59.19
N ARG A 240 62.38 10.94 58.18
CA ARG A 240 63.79 10.52 58.01
C ARG A 240 64.69 11.10 59.10
N VAL A 241 64.55 12.37 59.45
CA VAL A 241 65.32 13.01 60.53
C VAL A 241 65.02 12.32 61.86
N ILE A 242 63.74 12.12 62.17
CA ILE A 242 63.28 11.37 63.35
C ILE A 242 63.91 9.97 63.37
N LYS A 243 63.85 9.24 62.24
CA LYS A 243 64.46 7.91 62.14
C LYS A 243 65.96 7.94 62.39
N SER A 244 66.68 8.89 61.81
CA SER A 244 68.14 9.02 62.01
C SER A 244 68.48 9.36 63.46
N ALA A 245 67.74 10.26 64.11
CA ALA A 245 67.92 10.59 65.51
C ALA A 245 67.69 9.37 66.42
N PHE A 246 66.62 8.62 66.18
CA PHE A 246 66.34 7.39 66.95
C PHE A 246 67.35 6.26 66.65
N MET A 247 67.85 6.13 65.41
CA MET A 247 68.92 5.16 65.10
C MET A 247 70.26 5.54 65.76
N PHE A 248 70.58 6.83 65.83
CA PHE A 248 71.75 7.31 66.57
C PHE A 248 71.61 7.05 68.07
N LEU A 249 70.44 7.38 68.63
CA LEU A 249 70.11 7.12 70.03
C LEU A 249 70.23 5.61 70.34
N ALA A 250 69.66 4.76 69.49
CA ALA A 250 69.80 3.30 69.59
C ALA A 250 71.26 2.80 69.54
N LYS A 251 72.15 3.49 68.82
CA LYS A 251 73.58 3.14 68.77
C LYS A 251 74.30 3.50 70.08
N ILE A 252 73.99 4.64 70.69
CA ILE A 252 74.54 5.04 71.99
C ILE A 252 74.04 4.11 73.10
N ILE A 253 72.79 3.66 73.00
CA ILE A 253 72.12 2.80 73.99
C ILE A 253 72.28 1.30 73.66
N ASN A 254 73.26 0.93 72.82
CA ASN A 254 73.59 -0.49 72.60
C ASN A 254 74.15 -1.19 73.86
N ILE A 255 74.31 -0.44 74.95
CA ILE A 255 74.60 -0.95 76.29
C ILE A 255 73.40 -1.70 76.90
N CYS A 256 72.17 -1.44 76.42
CA CYS A 256 70.97 -2.18 76.76
C CYS A 256 70.82 -3.37 75.82
N ASN A 257 71.52 -4.45 76.14
CA ASN A 257 71.45 -5.71 75.42
C ASN A 257 70.86 -6.80 76.31
N LYS A 258 70.10 -7.73 75.73
CA LYS A 258 69.50 -8.86 76.45
C LYS A 258 70.53 -9.73 77.17
N GLU A 259 71.77 -9.77 76.69
CA GLU A 259 72.86 -10.53 77.34
C GLU A 259 73.53 -9.80 78.51
N LEU A 260 73.46 -8.46 78.58
CA LEU A 260 74.17 -7.66 79.58
C LEU A 260 73.25 -7.04 80.65
N GLY A 261 71.94 -6.95 80.38
CA GLY A 261 70.97 -6.29 81.26
C GLY A 261 70.99 -4.76 81.10
N THR A 262 70.22 -4.06 81.93
CA THR A 262 70.21 -2.58 81.94
C THR A 262 71.49 -1.99 82.57
N PRO A 263 71.85 -0.71 82.33
CA PRO A 263 72.99 -0.07 82.99
C PRO A 263 72.96 -0.17 84.51
N PHE A 264 71.76 -0.03 85.10
CA PHE A 264 71.55 -0.21 86.53
C PHE A 264 71.83 -1.64 86.96
N GLU A 265 71.25 -2.63 86.29
CA GLU A 265 71.47 -4.05 86.59
C GLU A 265 72.94 -4.44 86.45
N ARG A 266 73.61 -3.94 85.41
CA ARG A 266 75.03 -4.19 85.18
C ARG A 266 75.90 -3.58 86.28
N CYS A 267 75.60 -2.35 86.72
CA CYS A 267 76.30 -1.71 87.83
C CYS A 267 76.07 -2.46 89.15
N SER A 268 74.79 -2.76 89.46
CA SER A 268 74.40 -3.48 90.68
C SER A 268 75.11 -4.83 90.79
N ARG A 269 75.15 -5.59 89.68
CA ARG A 269 75.72 -6.93 89.63
C ARG A 269 77.20 -6.99 89.99
N VAL A 270 77.99 -5.98 89.64
CA VAL A 270 79.41 -5.90 90.01
C VAL A 270 79.58 -5.79 91.52
N PHE A 271 78.77 -4.95 92.17
CA PHE A 271 78.80 -4.80 93.62
C PHE A 271 78.18 -6.01 94.34
N ASP A 272 77.11 -6.59 93.80
CA ASP A 272 76.51 -7.81 94.33
C ASP A 272 77.49 -8.98 94.33
N ASN A 273 78.27 -9.14 93.24
CA ASN A 273 79.32 -10.14 93.16
C ASN A 273 80.46 -9.84 94.16
N ALA A 274 80.90 -8.59 94.29
CA ALA A 274 81.94 -8.21 95.25
C ALA A 274 81.51 -8.41 96.72
N ILE A 275 80.24 -8.16 97.04
CA ILE A 275 79.66 -8.42 98.37
C ILE A 275 79.63 -9.93 98.64
N ALA A 276 79.22 -10.73 97.65
CA ALA A 276 79.21 -12.19 97.77
C ALA A 276 80.62 -12.76 97.99
N ASP A 277 81.62 -12.26 97.26
CA ASP A 277 83.03 -12.67 97.39
C ASP A 277 83.63 -12.28 98.76
N CYS A 278 83.29 -11.08 99.26
CA CYS A 278 83.69 -10.62 100.59
C CYS A 278 83.13 -11.52 101.70
N ASN A 279 81.83 -11.84 101.62
CA ASN A 279 81.17 -12.71 102.61
C ASN A 279 81.71 -14.15 102.57
N ALA A 280 82.09 -14.66 101.38
CA ALA A 280 82.69 -15.99 101.24
C ALA A 280 84.11 -16.06 101.84
N THR A 281 84.89 -14.97 101.76
CA THR A 281 86.30 -14.96 102.17
C THR A 281 86.50 -14.73 103.67
N LEU A 282 85.66 -13.90 104.30
CA LEU A 282 85.84 -13.47 105.71
C LEU A 282 85.13 -14.34 106.76
N GLY A 283 84.28 -15.29 106.35
CA GLY A 283 83.56 -16.18 107.26
C GLY A 283 82.54 -15.47 108.17
N SER A 284 81.62 -16.24 108.76
CA SER A 284 80.39 -15.71 109.39
C SER A 284 80.61 -14.73 110.55
N PHE A 285 81.81 -14.68 111.15
CA PHE A 285 82.09 -13.86 112.33
C PHE A 285 82.39 -12.38 112.01
N PHE A 286 82.92 -12.07 110.81
CA PHE A 286 83.32 -10.71 110.40
C PHE A 286 82.48 -10.12 109.25
N SER A 287 81.34 -10.75 108.92
CA SER A 287 80.44 -10.35 107.83
C SER A 287 79.95 -8.89 107.91
N TRP A 288 79.88 -8.32 109.11
CA TRP A 288 79.56 -6.90 109.33
C TRP A 288 80.41 -5.95 108.47
N MET A 289 81.71 -6.25 108.24
CA MET A 289 82.62 -5.35 107.51
C MET A 289 82.29 -5.29 106.01
N CYS A 290 81.70 -6.35 105.47
CA CYS A 290 81.21 -6.39 104.09
C CYS A 290 79.93 -5.56 103.90
N SER A 291 79.40 -4.91 104.94
CA SER A 291 78.20 -4.05 104.83
C SER A 291 78.52 -2.68 104.20
N VAL A 292 79.77 -2.22 104.26
CA VAL A 292 80.20 -0.92 103.71
C VAL A 292 80.04 -0.88 102.18
N THR A 293 80.18 -2.01 101.50
CA THR A 293 79.98 -2.13 100.05
C THR A 293 78.52 -2.00 99.61
N TYR A 294 77.54 -2.16 100.51
CA TYR A 294 76.12 -1.85 100.21
C TYR A 294 75.86 -0.35 100.04
N ILE A 295 76.59 0.51 100.75
CA ILE A 295 76.48 1.97 100.58
C ILE A 295 76.98 2.39 99.20
N VAL A 296 78.08 1.77 98.74
CA VAL A 296 78.65 2.05 97.40
C VAL A 296 77.70 1.59 96.28
N LYS A 297 76.92 0.52 96.50
CA LYS A 297 75.86 0.08 95.57
C LYS A 297 74.81 1.16 95.29
N ALA A 298 74.55 2.08 96.22
CA ALA A 298 73.62 3.19 96.00
C ALA A 298 74.04 4.11 94.85
N VAL A 299 75.35 4.19 94.54
CA VAL A 299 75.88 4.95 93.39
C VAL A 299 75.32 4.42 92.06
N CYS A 300 74.96 3.14 91.98
CA CYS A 300 74.34 2.58 90.77
C CYS A 300 72.97 3.17 90.45
N TYR A 301 72.25 3.78 91.40
CA TYR A 301 70.99 4.46 91.10
C TYR A 301 71.16 5.65 90.15
N VAL A 302 72.35 6.23 90.04
CA VAL A 302 72.66 7.31 89.11
C VAL A 302 72.43 6.88 87.65
N VAL A 303 72.69 5.60 87.33
CA VAL A 303 72.53 5.08 85.96
C VAL A 303 71.12 4.52 85.69
N LYS A 304 70.21 4.52 86.67
CA LYS A 304 68.84 4.00 86.52
C LYS A 304 67.97 4.79 85.52
N ILE A 305 68.30 6.06 85.26
CA ILE A 305 67.61 6.87 84.24
C ILE A 305 67.75 6.28 82.82
N PHE A 306 68.83 5.54 82.56
CA PHE A 306 69.04 4.93 81.25
C PHE A 306 68.10 3.75 80.99
N ASP A 307 67.55 3.09 82.03
CA ASP A 307 66.60 1.99 81.87
C ASP A 307 65.30 2.46 81.20
N PHE A 308 64.79 3.63 81.60
CA PHE A 308 63.62 4.26 80.95
C PHE A 308 63.91 4.61 79.49
N VAL A 309 65.12 5.08 79.22
CA VAL A 309 65.58 5.42 77.87
C VAL A 309 65.65 4.17 76.98
N CYS A 310 66.02 3.01 77.53
CA CYS A 310 66.07 1.74 76.80
C CYS A 310 64.67 1.25 76.38
N ILE A 311 63.65 1.43 77.22
CA ILE A 311 62.25 1.11 76.89
C ILE A 311 61.72 2.01 75.78
N ILE A 312 61.99 3.32 75.87
CA ILE A 312 61.50 4.31 74.89
C ILE A 312 62.09 4.05 73.50
N VAL A 313 63.38 3.75 73.43
CA VAL A 313 64.06 3.53 72.14
C VAL A 313 63.60 2.23 71.47
N ASP A 314 63.41 1.15 72.24
CA ASP A 314 62.94 -0.13 71.70
C ASP A 314 61.51 -0.01 71.13
N PHE A 315 60.63 0.69 71.85
CA PHE A 315 59.26 0.95 71.39
C PHE A 315 59.19 1.76 70.09
N ILE A 316 60.07 2.74 69.91
CA ILE A 316 60.04 3.65 68.75
C ILE A 316 60.68 3.02 67.51
N LYS A 317 61.71 2.19 67.69
CA LYS A 317 62.45 1.56 66.59
C LYS A 317 61.55 0.65 65.75
N ASP A 318 60.71 -0.17 66.38
CA ASP A 318 60.04 -1.27 65.69
C ASP A 318 58.57 -0.99 65.34
N SER A 319 57.85 -0.13 66.07
CA SER A 319 56.39 0.02 65.88
C SER A 319 55.95 1.31 65.18
N ILE A 320 56.46 2.49 65.54
CA ILE A 320 55.82 3.75 65.14
C ILE A 320 56.25 4.21 63.74
N ILE A 321 57.55 4.27 63.49
CA ILE A 321 58.11 4.88 62.26
C ILE A 321 57.70 4.08 61.01
N GLY A 322 57.72 2.75 61.10
CA GLY A 322 57.33 1.86 59.99
C GLY A 322 55.84 1.94 59.64
N VAL A 323 54.97 2.15 60.62
CA VAL A 323 53.52 2.30 60.41
C VAL A 323 53.21 3.64 59.74
N VAL A 324 53.83 4.74 60.19
CA VAL A 324 53.63 6.09 59.64
C VAL A 324 54.03 6.15 58.16
N ILE A 325 55.18 5.58 57.78
CA ILE A 325 55.64 5.55 56.37
C ILE A 325 54.64 4.79 55.50
N ARG A 326 54.11 3.66 55.97
CA ARG A 326 53.14 2.84 55.23
C ARG A 326 51.83 3.60 55.01
N LYS A 327 51.29 4.24 56.06
CA LYS A 327 50.04 5.02 55.97
C LYS A 327 50.17 6.22 55.03
N ILE A 328 51.28 6.95 55.08
CA ILE A 328 51.55 8.08 54.17
C ILE A 328 51.64 7.61 52.71
N LYS A 329 52.33 6.48 52.45
CA LYS A 329 52.41 5.91 51.09
C LYS A 329 51.03 5.47 50.58
N GLY A 330 50.20 4.90 51.45
CA GLY A 330 48.82 4.54 51.13
C GLY A 330 47.95 5.75 50.79
N PHE A 331 47.98 6.78 51.64
CA PHE A 331 47.23 8.03 51.44
C PHE A 331 47.56 8.70 50.10
N VAL A 332 48.85 8.82 49.76
CA VAL A 332 49.29 9.41 48.48
C VAL A 332 48.79 8.61 47.27
N ARG A 333 48.72 7.28 47.39
CA ARG A 333 48.22 6.41 46.32
C ARG A 333 46.71 6.56 46.13
N HIS A 334 45.95 6.61 47.22
CA HIS A 334 44.52 6.86 47.18
C HIS A 334 44.20 8.22 46.57
N ILE A 335 44.91 9.26 47.00
CA ILE A 335 44.72 10.59 46.39
C ILE A 335 44.98 10.56 44.88
N ARG A 336 46.05 9.91 44.42
CA ARG A 336 46.38 9.87 42.99
C ARG A 336 45.29 9.22 42.14
N THR A 337 44.57 8.25 42.70
CA THR A 337 43.48 7.55 42.02
C THR A 337 42.15 8.31 42.11
N MET A 338 41.90 8.99 43.24
CA MET A 338 40.68 9.79 43.45
C MET A 338 40.58 11.00 42.50
N PHE A 339 41.71 11.57 42.06
CA PHE A 339 41.73 12.71 41.12
C PHE A 339 41.93 12.33 39.64
N TYR A 340 41.73 11.06 39.25
CA TYR A 340 41.82 10.65 37.84
C TYR A 340 40.50 10.89 37.09
N VAL A 341 40.46 11.91 36.23
CA VAL A 341 39.28 12.24 35.41
C VAL A 341 39.48 11.78 33.96
N ARG A 342 38.66 10.83 33.48
CA ARG A 342 38.60 10.40 32.07
C ARG A 342 37.16 10.46 31.57
N ILE A 343 36.87 11.43 30.69
CA ILE A 343 35.56 11.58 30.05
C ILE A 343 35.64 11.03 28.63
N LYS A 344 34.67 10.19 28.25
CA LYS A 344 34.48 9.70 26.89
C LYS A 344 33.17 10.28 26.36
N PHE A 345 33.22 10.93 25.20
CA PHE A 345 32.03 11.39 24.50
C PHE A 345 31.66 10.34 23.44
N SER A 346 30.54 9.66 23.63
CA SER A 346 29.96 8.79 22.61
C SER A 346 28.84 9.54 21.89
N HIS A 347 28.95 9.69 20.58
CA HIS A 347 27.92 10.29 19.75
C HIS A 347 27.13 9.17 19.06
N SER A 348 25.87 8.94 19.43
CA SER A 348 25.02 7.89 18.88
C SER A 348 23.96 8.42 17.91
N PHE A 349 24.34 9.35 17.04
CA PHE A 349 23.47 9.83 15.96
C PHE A 349 24.17 9.67 14.60
N SER A 350 24.11 8.46 14.06
CA SER A 350 24.46 8.13 12.67
C SER A 350 23.16 7.92 11.88
N PHE A 351 22.67 8.97 11.22
CA PHE A 351 21.68 8.82 10.16
C PHE A 351 22.40 8.37 8.90
N GLU A 352 22.62 7.07 8.75
CA GLU A 352 23.03 6.47 7.49
C GLU A 352 21.79 6.06 6.71
N THR A 353 21.40 6.85 5.73
CA THR A 353 20.46 6.40 4.69
C THR A 353 21.21 5.46 3.74
N GLN A 354 21.43 4.20 4.13
CA GLN A 354 21.82 3.13 3.21
C GLN A 354 20.61 2.74 2.36
N SER A 355 20.27 3.57 1.37
CA SER A 355 19.34 3.15 0.32
C SER A 355 20.14 2.37 -0.72
N SER A 356 19.79 1.09 -0.91
CA SER A 356 20.40 0.21 -1.91
C SER A 356 20.09 0.63 -3.35
N LYS A 357 19.13 1.54 -3.53
CA LYS A 357 18.73 2.12 -4.82
C LYS A 357 18.50 3.61 -4.69
N SER A 358 18.77 4.34 -5.76
CA SER A 358 18.40 5.75 -5.86
C SER A 358 16.87 5.90 -5.93
N ILE A 359 16.36 7.03 -5.46
CA ILE A 359 14.92 7.31 -5.45
C ILE A 359 14.35 7.33 -6.89
N SER A 360 15.15 7.77 -7.87
CA SER A 360 14.81 7.76 -9.29
C SER A 360 14.82 6.36 -9.93
N GLU A 361 15.63 5.43 -9.44
CA GLU A 361 15.56 4.02 -9.87
C GLU A 361 14.31 3.33 -9.34
N ILE A 362 13.87 3.69 -8.12
CA ILE A 362 12.64 3.16 -7.53
C ILE A 362 11.42 3.60 -8.36
N SER A 363 11.33 4.87 -8.76
CA SER A 363 10.23 5.33 -9.62
C SER A 363 10.23 4.64 -10.98
N LYS A 364 11.39 4.50 -11.63
CA LYS A 364 11.50 3.77 -12.89
C LYS A 364 11.06 2.31 -12.76
N ALA A 365 11.43 1.64 -11.67
CA ALA A 365 11.02 0.26 -11.39
C ALA A 365 9.50 0.14 -11.20
N ILE A 366 8.86 1.08 -10.51
CA ILE A 366 7.39 1.12 -10.34
C ILE A 366 6.70 1.25 -11.71
N VAL A 367 7.18 2.17 -12.55
CA VAL A 367 6.62 2.37 -13.90
C VAL A 367 6.80 1.13 -14.77
N GLN A 368 7.96 0.48 -14.68
CA GLN A 368 8.25 -0.76 -15.40
C GLN A 368 7.28 -1.88 -14.98
N GLU A 369 7.09 -2.10 -13.67
CA GLU A 369 6.19 -3.13 -13.17
C GLU A 369 4.73 -2.88 -13.59
N ILE A 370 4.28 -1.61 -13.54
CA ILE A 370 2.95 -1.25 -14.01
C ILE A 370 2.78 -1.56 -15.50
N LYS A 371 3.78 -1.23 -16.33
CA LYS A 371 3.76 -1.55 -17.77
C LYS A 371 3.72 -3.06 -18.00
N ASP A 372 4.52 -3.83 -17.27
CA ASP A 372 4.58 -5.29 -17.43
C ASP A 372 3.26 -5.96 -17.05
N ARG A 373 2.63 -5.53 -15.94
CA ARG A 373 1.29 -6.05 -15.55
C ARG A 373 0.20 -5.63 -16.53
N THR A 374 0.29 -4.42 -17.06
CA THR A 374 -0.70 -3.91 -18.04
C THR A 374 -0.54 -4.59 -19.40
N LYS A 375 0.67 -5.03 -19.77
CA LYS A 375 0.95 -5.66 -21.07
C LYS A 375 0.06 -6.86 -21.35
N THR A 376 -0.18 -7.71 -20.35
CA THR A 376 -1.07 -8.88 -20.48
C THR A 376 -2.51 -8.46 -20.78
N VAL A 377 -2.99 -7.42 -20.09
CA VAL A 377 -4.33 -6.86 -20.29
C VAL A 377 -4.44 -6.33 -21.72
N VAL A 378 -3.50 -5.48 -22.15
CA VAL A 378 -3.46 -4.92 -23.50
C VAL A 378 -3.37 -6.00 -24.58
N ALA A 379 -2.57 -7.05 -24.38
CA ALA A 379 -2.46 -8.16 -25.32
C ALA A 379 -3.79 -8.94 -25.45
N ALA A 380 -4.48 -9.22 -24.33
CA ALA A 380 -5.80 -9.84 -24.35
C ALA A 380 -6.81 -9.00 -25.13
N PHE A 381 -6.74 -7.66 -25.03
CA PHE A 381 -7.58 -6.77 -25.82
C PHE A 381 -7.25 -6.77 -27.31
N GLN A 382 -5.98 -6.89 -27.71
CA GLN A 382 -5.62 -7.04 -29.12
C GLN A 382 -6.22 -8.31 -29.73
N ILE A 383 -6.22 -9.41 -28.99
CA ILE A 383 -6.89 -10.66 -29.38
C ILE A 383 -8.41 -10.44 -29.50
N PHE A 384 -9.00 -9.70 -28.55
CA PHE A 384 -10.41 -9.36 -28.59
C PHE A 384 -10.78 -8.51 -29.82
N THR A 385 -9.99 -7.51 -30.19
CA THR A 385 -10.20 -6.68 -31.40
C THR A 385 -10.18 -7.53 -32.67
N SER A 386 -9.20 -8.43 -32.79
CA SER A 386 -9.10 -9.39 -33.90
C SER A 386 -10.28 -10.35 -33.93
N THR A 387 -10.83 -10.71 -32.78
CA THR A 387 -12.02 -11.56 -32.68
C THR A 387 -13.29 -10.77 -33.07
N ALA A 388 -13.38 -9.50 -32.70
CA ALA A 388 -14.52 -8.63 -33.01
C ALA A 388 -14.72 -8.41 -34.52
N SER A 389 -13.64 -8.37 -35.31
CA SER A 389 -13.73 -8.28 -36.78
C SER A 389 -14.35 -9.54 -37.40
N LEU A 390 -14.01 -10.72 -36.90
CA LEU A 390 -14.64 -11.99 -37.29
C LEU A 390 -16.13 -12.03 -36.92
N PHE A 391 -16.50 -11.47 -35.78
CA PHE A 391 -17.90 -11.35 -35.36
C PHE A 391 -18.73 -10.48 -36.31
N PHE A 392 -18.17 -9.38 -36.81
CA PHE A 392 -18.87 -8.51 -37.78
C PHE A 392 -19.18 -9.28 -39.08
N ILE A 393 -18.23 -10.07 -39.58
CA ILE A 393 -18.43 -10.95 -40.74
C ILE A 393 -19.50 -12.01 -40.43
N PHE A 394 -19.40 -12.68 -39.27
CA PHE A 394 -20.38 -13.68 -38.84
C PHE A 394 -21.80 -13.11 -38.75
N MET A 395 -21.94 -11.87 -38.27
CA MET A 395 -23.23 -11.20 -38.18
C MET A 395 -23.83 -10.89 -39.56
N ILE A 396 -23.01 -10.45 -40.53
CA ILE A 396 -23.45 -10.28 -41.92
C ILE A 396 -23.92 -11.61 -42.50
N VAL A 397 -23.14 -12.69 -42.30
CA VAL A 397 -23.52 -14.04 -42.75
C VAL A 397 -24.86 -14.47 -42.13
N LYS A 398 -25.07 -14.24 -40.84
CA LYS A 398 -26.35 -14.53 -40.16
C LYS A 398 -27.51 -13.80 -40.81
N VAL A 399 -27.36 -12.52 -41.15
CA VAL A 399 -28.40 -11.74 -41.83
C VAL A 399 -28.69 -12.28 -43.22
N ILE A 400 -27.64 -12.64 -43.98
CA ILE A 400 -27.81 -13.22 -45.32
C ILE A 400 -28.55 -14.57 -45.24
N VAL A 401 -28.17 -15.45 -44.30
CA VAL A 401 -28.83 -16.74 -44.07
C VAL A 401 -30.28 -16.55 -43.62
N TYR A 402 -30.53 -15.59 -42.72
CA TYR A 402 -31.89 -15.23 -42.30
C TYR A 402 -32.74 -14.81 -43.49
N ARG A 403 -32.24 -13.87 -44.31
CA ARG A 403 -32.93 -13.40 -45.52
C ARG A 403 -33.18 -14.55 -46.50
N TYR A 404 -32.20 -15.42 -46.70
CA TYR A 404 -32.36 -16.59 -47.57
C TYR A 404 -33.51 -17.48 -47.07
N ARG A 405 -33.49 -17.88 -45.80
CA ARG A 405 -34.56 -18.73 -45.20
C ARG A 405 -35.92 -18.06 -45.23
N PHE A 406 -35.97 -16.75 -44.98
CA PHE A 406 -37.21 -15.97 -45.02
C PHE A 406 -37.84 -15.90 -46.41
N LEU A 407 -37.03 -15.96 -47.47
CA LEU A 407 -37.53 -15.93 -48.85
C LEU A 407 -37.78 -17.32 -49.43
N THR A 408 -37.15 -18.37 -48.90
CA THR A 408 -37.26 -19.74 -49.46
C THR A 408 -38.18 -20.66 -48.67
N SER A 409 -38.44 -20.38 -47.39
CA SER A 409 -39.27 -21.22 -46.55
C SER A 409 -40.53 -20.48 -46.10
N ASP A 410 -41.68 -20.92 -46.61
CA ASP A 410 -42.99 -20.36 -46.24
C ASP A 410 -43.34 -20.55 -44.76
N SER A 411 -42.67 -21.49 -44.09
CA SER A 411 -42.84 -21.78 -42.65
C SER A 411 -41.92 -20.94 -41.76
N PHE A 412 -40.91 -20.27 -42.32
CA PHE A 412 -39.91 -19.54 -41.55
C PHE A 412 -40.42 -18.16 -41.12
N ASP A 413 -40.61 -17.99 -39.81
CA ASP A 413 -41.11 -16.76 -39.17
C ASP A 413 -42.47 -16.23 -39.69
N ASN A 414 -43.23 -17.12 -40.34
CA ASN A 414 -44.60 -16.86 -40.79
C ASN A 414 -45.61 -17.07 -39.64
N LYS A 415 -45.50 -16.21 -38.62
CA LYS A 415 -46.33 -16.28 -37.41
C LYS A 415 -47.39 -15.17 -37.35
N PHE A 416 -47.48 -14.34 -38.38
CA PHE A 416 -48.27 -13.11 -38.34
C PHE A 416 -49.60 -13.28 -39.04
N ILE A 417 -50.68 -12.89 -38.36
CA ILE A 417 -52.01 -12.82 -38.96
C ILE A 417 -52.25 -11.38 -39.42
N THR A 418 -52.25 -11.19 -40.74
CA THR A 418 -52.46 -9.91 -41.40
C THR A 418 -53.94 -9.56 -41.53
N GLU A 419 -54.27 -8.28 -41.76
CA GLU A 419 -55.65 -7.87 -42.07
C GLU A 419 -56.23 -8.61 -43.29
N ASP A 420 -55.40 -8.91 -44.27
CA ASP A 420 -55.85 -9.58 -45.50
C ASP A 420 -56.25 -11.03 -45.21
N PHE A 421 -55.55 -11.71 -44.30
CA PHE A 421 -55.99 -13.01 -43.78
C PHE A 421 -57.39 -12.91 -43.15
N PHE A 422 -57.62 -11.89 -42.30
CA PHE A 422 -58.95 -11.67 -41.71
C PHE A 422 -60.02 -11.38 -42.78
N LYS A 423 -59.71 -10.56 -43.80
CA LYS A 423 -60.65 -10.26 -44.90
C LYS A 423 -61.00 -11.51 -45.70
N ILE A 424 -60.03 -12.37 -45.98
CA ILE A 424 -60.23 -13.65 -46.66
C ILE A 424 -61.12 -14.56 -45.79
N ASP A 425 -60.80 -14.70 -44.51
CA ASP A 425 -61.56 -15.54 -43.57
C ASP A 425 -63.01 -15.04 -43.42
N LEU A 426 -63.21 -13.73 -43.31
CA LEU A 426 -64.54 -13.11 -43.29
C LEU A 426 -65.33 -13.32 -44.59
N ARG A 427 -64.66 -13.27 -45.75
CA ARG A 427 -65.31 -13.55 -47.04
C ARG A 427 -65.72 -15.02 -47.15
N ARG A 428 -64.87 -15.94 -46.65
CA ARG A 428 -65.21 -17.37 -46.57
C ARG A 428 -66.41 -17.60 -45.64
N ALA A 429 -66.44 -16.92 -44.49
CA ALA A 429 -67.56 -16.96 -43.56
C ALA A 429 -68.88 -16.51 -44.23
N LYS A 430 -68.85 -15.39 -44.96
CA LYS A 430 -70.01 -14.88 -45.70
C LYS A 430 -70.50 -15.84 -46.79
N ASN A 431 -69.58 -16.56 -47.41
CA ASN A 431 -69.89 -17.55 -48.45
C ASN A 431 -70.22 -18.94 -47.87
N ASN A 432 -70.50 -19.05 -46.56
CA ASN A 432 -70.77 -20.30 -45.85
C ASN A 432 -69.68 -21.38 -46.04
N ARG A 433 -68.42 -20.96 -46.22
CA ARG A 433 -67.25 -21.84 -46.28
C ARG A 433 -66.57 -21.95 -44.93
N GLU A 434 -65.76 -22.98 -44.76
CA GLU A 434 -64.94 -23.16 -43.56
C GLU A 434 -63.99 -21.97 -43.34
N THR A 435 -63.88 -21.59 -42.06
CA THR A 435 -63.06 -20.47 -41.57
C THR A 435 -62.01 -21.01 -40.60
N VAL A 436 -60.85 -20.36 -40.56
CA VAL A 436 -59.73 -20.73 -39.68
C VAL A 436 -59.85 -20.07 -38.31
N LEU A 437 -60.59 -18.96 -38.19
CA LEU A 437 -60.82 -18.28 -36.92
C LEU A 437 -62.13 -18.74 -36.26
N PRO A 438 -62.23 -18.73 -34.91
CA PRO A 438 -61.24 -18.25 -33.93
C PRO A 438 -60.08 -19.23 -33.66
N LEU A 439 -58.89 -18.69 -33.33
CA LEU A 439 -57.73 -19.50 -32.94
C LEU A 439 -57.95 -20.21 -31.61
N ASN A 440 -57.45 -21.44 -31.51
CA ASN A 440 -57.38 -22.20 -30.28
C ASN A 440 -56.35 -21.59 -29.29
N SER A 441 -56.46 -21.91 -28.00
CA SER A 441 -55.58 -21.40 -26.93
C SER A 441 -54.09 -21.69 -27.16
N ARG A 442 -53.74 -22.78 -27.84
CA ARG A 442 -52.36 -23.09 -28.25
C ARG A 442 -51.91 -22.22 -29.43
N GLU A 443 -52.76 -22.08 -30.43
CA GLU A 443 -52.50 -21.28 -31.64
C GLU A 443 -52.37 -19.79 -31.31
N LYS A 444 -53.12 -19.28 -30.33
CA LYS A 444 -53.00 -17.91 -29.81
C LYS A 444 -51.60 -17.59 -29.25
N LYS A 445 -50.81 -18.58 -28.84
CA LYS A 445 -49.42 -18.39 -28.39
C LYS A 445 -48.41 -18.41 -29.54
N LEU A 446 -48.76 -19.08 -30.63
CA LEU A 446 -47.91 -19.25 -31.82
C LEU A 446 -48.07 -18.08 -32.81
N TYR A 447 -49.31 -17.63 -33.02
CA TYR A 447 -49.64 -16.61 -34.01
C TYR A 447 -49.90 -15.25 -33.36
N VAL A 448 -49.31 -14.21 -33.95
CA VAL A 448 -49.40 -12.82 -33.50
C VAL A 448 -50.31 -12.04 -34.44
N LYS A 449 -51.33 -11.38 -33.89
CA LYS A 449 -52.18 -10.45 -34.65
C LYS A 449 -51.46 -9.12 -34.84
N ILE A 450 -51.33 -8.67 -36.08
CA ILE A 450 -50.85 -7.32 -36.37
C ILE A 450 -52.04 -6.37 -36.17
N THR A 451 -52.08 -5.67 -35.03
CA THR A 451 -52.98 -4.52 -34.84
C THR A 451 -52.28 -3.26 -35.33
N ASP A 452 -52.86 -2.60 -36.32
CA ASP A 452 -52.43 -1.29 -36.82
C ASP A 452 -52.50 -0.17 -35.76
#